data_AF-A0A3C0YN16-F1
#
_entry.id   AF-A0A3C0YN16-F1
#
_cell.length_a   1.000
_cell.length_b   1.000
_cell.length_c   1.000
_cell.angle_alpha   90.00
_cell.angle_beta   90.00
_cell.angle_gamma   90.00
#
_symmetry.space_group_name_H-M   'P 1'
#
loop_
_entity.id
_entity.type
_entity.pdbx_description
1 polymer ?
#
loop_
_entity_poly.entity_id
_entity_poly.type
_entity_poly.pdbx_seq_one_letter_code
_entity_poly.pdbx_strand_id
1 'polypeptide(L)' 'NPRFNTDGLAPAGRLDIDSSGLLVLTQDGRIAKIIIGEQSTIEKEYLVRVEG' A
#
# COMPACT_ATOMS: atom_id res chain seq x y z
N ASN A 1 15.63 -20.01 -4.00
CA ASN A 1 14.62 -18.98 -4.28
C ASN A 1 13.92 -18.65 -2.96
N PRO A 2 14.36 -17.65 -2.18
CA PRO A 2 13.67 -17.34 -0.93
C PRO A 2 12.28 -16.84 -1.30
N ARG A 3 11.24 -17.63 -1.00
CA ARG A 3 9.87 -17.14 -1.09
C ARG A 3 9.78 -15.95 -0.15
N PHE A 4 9.29 -14.81 -0.65
CA PHE A 4 8.89 -13.71 0.21
C PHE A 4 7.85 -14.26 1.19
N ASN A 5 8.22 -14.34 2.47
CA ASN A 5 7.34 -14.81 3.51
C ASN A 5 6.40 -13.66 3.89
N THR A 6 5.12 -13.81 3.58
CA THR A 6 4.09 -12.82 3.90
C THR A 6 3.30 -13.17 5.15
N ASP A 7 3.66 -14.24 5.85
CA ASP A 7 2.96 -14.66 7.07
C ASP A 7 3.04 -13.56 8.13
N GLY A 8 1.87 -13.17 8.63
CA GLY A 8 1.73 -12.11 9.63
C GLY A 8 1.79 -10.68 9.09
N LEU A 9 2.09 -10.47 7.80
CA LEU A 9 2.04 -9.14 7.18
C LEU A 9 0.61 -8.76 6.84
N ALA A 10 0.23 -7.55 7.24
CA ALA A 10 -1.01 -6.90 6.82
C ALA A 10 -0.70 -5.75 5.85
N PRO A 11 -1.60 -5.45 4.91
CA PRO A 11 -1.42 -4.31 4.03
C PRO A 11 -1.66 -2.99 4.77
N ALA A 12 -0.76 -2.02 4.56
CA ALA A 12 -0.92 -0.63 4.97
C ALA A 12 -1.62 0.16 3.85
N GLY A 13 -2.88 -0.20 3.58
CA GLY A 13 -3.68 0.38 2.50
C GLY A 13 -4.25 -0.69 1.56
N ARG A 14 -4.79 -0.24 0.42
CA ARG A 14 -5.32 -1.12 -0.62
C ARG A 14 -5.07 -0.53 -1.99
N LEU A 15 -4.95 -1.40 -2.98
CA LEU A 15 -5.08 -1.07 -4.40
C LEU A 15 -6.41 -1.64 -4.89
N ASP A 16 -7.08 -0.92 -5.77
CA ASP A 16 -8.26 -1.45 -6.45
C ASP A 16 -7.85 -2.60 -7.39
N ILE A 17 -8.77 -3.52 -7.68
CA ILE A 17 -8.46 -4.79 -8.36
C ILE A 17 -7.92 -4.60 -9.79
N ASP A 18 -8.30 -3.51 -10.44
CA ASP A 18 -7.91 -3.10 -11.77
C ASP A 18 -6.68 -2.18 -11.78
N SER A 19 -6.16 -1.84 -10.60
CA SER A 19 -4.98 -1.01 -10.43
C SER A 19 -3.72 -1.85 -10.22
N SER A 20 -2.57 -1.29 -10.59
CA SER A 20 -1.25 -1.86 -10.31
C SER A 20 -0.36 -0.81 -9.66
N GLY A 21 0.52 -1.23 -8.75
CA GLY A 21 1.44 -0.29 -8.11
C GLY A 21 2.10 -0.83 -6.84
N LEU A 22 2.60 0.10 -6.03
CA LEU A 22 3.26 -0.19 -4.76
C LEU A 22 2.21 -0.52 -3.68
N LEU A 23 2.32 -1.70 -3.08
CA LEU A 23 1.57 -2.08 -1.88
C LEU A 23 2.54 -2.26 -0.72
N VAL A 24 2.32 -1.50 0.36
CA VAL A 24 3.13 -1.59 1.58
C VAL A 24 2.54 -2.67 2.49
N LEU A 25 3.38 -3.58 2.96
CA LEU A 25 3.04 -4.62 3.92
C LEU A 25 3.77 -4.35 5.25
N THR A 26 3.10 -4.54 6.38
CA THR A 26 3.70 -4.32 7.70
C THR A 26 3.06 -5.21 8.77
N GLN A 27 3.86 -5.51 9.81
CA GLN A 27 3.42 -6.15 11.05
C GLN A 27 2.92 -5.10 12.07
N ASP A 28 3.21 -3.81 11.85
CA ASP A 28 3.00 -2.73 12.82
C ASP A 28 1.85 -1.81 12.41
N GLY A 29 0.75 -1.91 13.15
CA GLY A 29 -0.46 -1.10 12.94
C GLY A 29 -0.23 0.41 13.13
N ARG A 30 0.80 0.83 13.88
CA ARG A 30 1.14 2.25 14.04
C ARG A 30 1.74 2.82 12.75
N ILE A 31 2.61 2.05 12.10
CA ILE A 31 3.15 2.40 10.79
C ILE A 31 2.04 2.43 9.75
N ALA A 32 1.14 1.43 9.73
CA ALA A 32 -0.02 1.46 8.85
C ALA A 32 -0.87 2.71 9.06
N LYS A 33 -1.16 3.08 10.33
CA LYS A 33 -1.91 4.30 10.67
C LYS A 33 -1.22 5.58 10.20
N ILE A 34 0.11 5.65 10.22
CA ILE A 34 0.85 6.81 9.70
C ILE A 34 0.70 6.92 8.17
N ILE A 35 0.65 5.80 7.44
CA ILE A 35 0.56 5.78 5.96
C ILE A 35 -0.86 6.02 5.44
N ILE A 36 -1.87 5.45 6.12
CA ILE A 36 -3.27 5.43 5.62
C ILE A 36 -4.30 6.03 6.57
N GLY A 37 -3.91 6.47 7.77
CA GLY A 37 -4.83 7.13 8.70
C GLY A 37 -5.32 8.46 8.14
N GLU A 38 -6.49 8.91 8.62
CA GLU A 38 -7.13 10.16 8.16
C GLU A 38 -6.23 11.41 8.30
N GLN A 39 -5.31 11.40 9.27
CA GLN A 39 -4.36 12.49 9.53
C GLN A 39 -3.01 12.27 8.83
N SER A 40 -2.90 11.31 7.91
CA SER A 40 -1.68 11.03 7.16
C SER A 40 -1.34 12.21 6.24
N THR A 41 -0.14 12.75 6.38
CA THR A 41 0.44 13.74 5.47
C THR A 41 1.29 13.12 4.37
N ILE A 42 1.42 11.78 4.34
CA ILE A 42 2.19 11.07 3.32
C ILE A 42 1.46 11.14 1.98
N GLU A 43 2.12 11.80 1.02
CA GLU A 43 1.66 11.91 -0.37
C GLU A 43 1.61 10.55 -1.06
N LYS A 44 0.65 10.40 -1.97
CA LYS A 44 0.46 9.21 -2.79
C LYS A 44 0.49 9.65 -4.24
N GLU A 45 1.50 9.20 -4.96
CA GLU A 45 1.69 9.54 -6.37
C GLU A 45 1.19 8.41 -7.26
N TYR A 46 0.53 8.77 -8.36
CA TYR A 46 -0.07 7.83 -9.30
C TYR A 46 0.34 8.21 -10.72
N LEU A 47 0.83 7.24 -11.49
CA LEU A 47 0.98 7.38 -12.93
C LEU A 47 -0.32 6.97 -13.62
N VAL A 48 -1.05 7.95 -14.14
CA VAL A 48 -2.35 7.72 -14.80
C VAL A 48 -2.19 7.85 -16.31
N ARG A 49 -2.71 6.86 -17.05
CA ARG A 49 -2.87 6.94 -18.51
C ARG A 49 -4.35 7.11 -18.84
N VAL A 50 -4.66 8.06 -19.71
CA VAL A 50 -6.02 8.32 -20.19
C VAL A 50 -6.07 8.08 -21.70
N GLU A 51 -7.19 7.54 -22.17
CA GLU A 51 -7.50 7.37 -23.59
C GLU A 51 -8.86 8.04 -23.87
N GLY A 52 -8.96 8.68 -25.03
CA GLY A 52 -10.14 9.37 -25.53
C GLY A 52 -10.11 9.45 -27.06
#